data_AF-A0A438J4C6-F1
#
_entry.id   AF-A0A438J4C6-F1
#
_cell.length_a   1.000
_cell.length_b   1.000
_cell.length_c   1.000
_cell.angle_alpha   90.00
_cell.angle_beta   90.00
_cell.angle_gamma   90.00
#
_symmetry.space_group_name_H-M   'P 1'
#
loop_
_entity.id
_entity.type
_entity.pdbx_description
1 polymer ?
#
loop_
_entity_poly.entity_id
_entity_poly.type
_entity_poly.pdbx_seq_one_letter_code
_entity_poly.pdbx_strand_id
1 'polypeptide(L)' 'MWRLKIADGGNDPYIFSTNNFVGRQIWEFDPDYGTPKERAKVEAARENFWKNQFRVKPSSDLLW' A
#
# COMPACT_ATOMS: atom_id res chain seq x y z
N MET A 1 -6.58 1.02 0.02
CA MET A 1 -5.68 -0.14 0.23
C MET A 1 -4.57 -0.13 -0.81
N TRP A 2 -3.43 -0.75 -0.53
CA TRP A 2 -2.36 -0.87 -1.52
C TRP A 2 -2.70 -1.95 -2.54
N ARG A 3 -2.66 -1.59 -3.81
CA ARG A 3 -2.87 -2.48 -4.96
C ARG A 3 -1.56 -2.71 -5.67
N LEU A 4 -1.26 -3.96 -5.99
CA LEU A 4 -0.12 -4.30 -6.83
C LEU A 4 -0.49 -4.02 -8.28
N LYS A 5 0.19 -3.06 -8.90
CA LYS A 5 0.11 -2.80 -10.34
C LYS A 5 1.36 -3.37 -11.00
N ILE A 6 1.15 -4.35 -11.86
CA ILE A 6 2.20 -4.99 -12.67
C ILE A 6 2.13 -4.36 -14.06
N ALA A 7 3.30 -4.07 -14.63
CA ALA A 7 3.57 -3.58 -15.99
C ALA A 7 2.33 -3.40 -16.90
N ASP A 8 1.99 -2.14 -17.20
CA ASP A 8 0.82 -1.74 -18.00
C ASP A 8 1.16 -1.51 -19.48
N GLY A 9 2.24 -2.13 -19.97
CA GLY A 9 2.69 -2.03 -21.36
C GLY A 9 3.11 -0.64 -21.86
N GLY A 10 3.14 0.38 -20.99
CA GLY A 10 3.57 1.74 -21.35
C GLY A 10 2.46 2.65 -21.87
N ASN A 11 1.27 2.59 -21.28
CA ASN A 11 0.12 3.40 -21.69
C ASN A 11 0.12 4.85 -21.15
N ASP A 12 1.18 5.28 -20.46
CA ASP A 12 1.28 6.61 -19.85
C ASP A 12 2.33 7.46 -20.62
N PRO A 13 1.93 8.61 -21.17
CA PRO A 13 2.79 9.44 -22.03
C PRO A 13 3.97 10.07 -21.28
N TYR A 14 3.99 10.03 -19.95
CA TYR A 14 5.05 10.62 -19.12
C TYR A 14 6.13 9.63 -18.69
N ILE A 15 6.03 8.36 -19.09
CA ILE A 15 7.02 7.33 -18.74
C ILE A 15 7.58 6.67 -20.00
N PHE A 16 8.90 6.48 -20.02
CA PHE A 16 9.62 5.82 -21.11
C PHE A 16 10.31 4.54 -20.62
N SER A 17 10.28 3.49 -21.45
CA SER A 17 11.02 2.24 -21.20
C SER A 17 11.48 1.65 -22.53
N THR A 18 12.70 1.11 -22.55
CA THR A 18 13.25 0.38 -23.70
C THR A 18 12.74 -1.05 -23.82
N ASN A 19 12.07 -1.57 -22.78
CA ASN A 19 11.54 -2.95 -22.72
C ASN A 19 10.08 -2.98 -22.27
N ASN A 20 9.26 -2.01 -22.69
CA ASN A 20 7.82 -1.94 -22.40
C ASN A 20 7.45 -2.16 -20.92
N PHE A 21 8.30 -1.71 -20.00
CA PHE A 21 8.14 -1.86 -18.54
C PHE A 21 8.01 -3.31 -18.04
N VAL A 22 8.47 -4.29 -18.83
CA VAL A 22 8.48 -5.71 -18.43
C VAL A 22 9.24 -5.86 -17.11
N GLY A 23 8.62 -6.52 -16.13
CA GLY A 23 9.17 -6.73 -14.79
C GLY A 23 8.90 -5.60 -13.77
N ARG A 24 8.30 -4.49 -14.18
CA ARG A 24 7.92 -3.40 -13.25
C ARG A 24 6.75 -3.83 -12.36
N GLN A 25 6.95 -3.73 -11.05
CA GLN A 25 5.90 -3.92 -10.04
C GLN A 25 5.88 -2.69 -9.15
N ILE A 26 4.73 -2.02 -9.04
CA ILE A 26 4.54 -0.88 -8.16
C ILE A 26 3.34 -1.13 -7.25
N TRP A 27 3.41 -0.59 -6.04
CA TRP A 27 2.27 -0.51 -5.15
C TRP A 27 1.63 0.87 -5.31
N GLU A 28 0.39 0.89 -5.79
CA GLU A 28 -0.42 2.11 -5.85
C GLU A 28 -1.45 2.12 -4.73
N PHE A 29 -1.70 3.28 -4.14
CA PHE A 29 -2.75 3.40 -3.14
C PHE A 29 -4.07 3.68 -3.84
N ASP A 30 -5.03 2.77 -3.68
CA ASP A 30 -6.38 2.88 -4.23
C ASP A 30 -7.39 2.83 -3.07
N PRO A 31 -8.14 3.91 -2.79
CA PRO A 31 -9.07 3.98 -1.65
C PRO A 31 -10.23 2.97 -1.74
N ASP A 32 -10.60 2.54 -2.94
CA ASP A 32 -11.71 1.63 -3.19
C ASP A 32 -11.29 0.18 -3.41
N TYR A 33 -9.99 -0.07 -3.42
CA TYR A 33 -9.45 -1.42 -3.60
C TYR A 33 -9.79 -2.36 -2.44
N GLY A 34 -10.26 -3.56 -2.81
CA GLY A 34 -10.64 -4.67 -1.93
C GLY A 34 -12.09 -4.62 -1.43
N THR A 35 -12.44 -5.58 -0.57
CA THR A 35 -13.83 -5.70 -0.08
C THR A 35 -14.14 -4.67 1.01
N PRO A 36 -15.40 -4.22 1.17
CA PRO A 36 -15.80 -3.34 2.27
C PRO A 36 -15.39 -3.87 3.65
N LYS A 37 -15.41 -5.20 3.83
CA LYS A 37 -14.99 -5.87 5.06
C LYS A 37 -13.49 -5.72 5.35
N GLU A 38 -12.65 -5.85 4.34
CA GLU A 38 -11.20 -5.65 4.47
C GLU A 38 -10.88 -4.18 4.77
N ARG A 39 -11.54 -3.25 4.06
CA ARG A 39 -11.42 -1.81 4.33
C ARG A 39 -11.82 -1.48 5.77
N ALA A 40 -12.92 -2.03 6.27
CA ALA A 40 -13.36 -1.85 7.65
C ALA A 40 -12.32 -2.37 8.67
N LYS A 41 -11.64 -3.50 8.39
CA LYS A 41 -10.55 -4.00 9.24
C LYS A 41 -9.36 -3.05 9.29
N VAL A 42 -8.97 -2.48 8.14
CA VAL A 42 -7.87 -1.52 8.06
C VAL A 42 -8.20 -0.25 8.85
N GLU A 43 -9.41 0.28 8.71
CA GLU A 43 -9.83 1.47 9.46
C GLU A 43 -9.96 1.18 10.96
N ALA A 44 -10.48 0.02 11.36
CA ALA A 44 -10.48 -0.39 12.76
C ALA A 44 -9.05 -0.50 13.33
N ALA A 45 -8.09 -1.01 12.56
CA ALA A 45 -6.70 -1.06 12.96
C ALA A 45 -6.08 0.34 13.09
N ARG A 46 -6.40 1.27 12.16
CA ARG A 46 -5.99 2.68 12.24
C ARG A 46 -6.53 3.36 13.48
N GLU A 47 -7.82 3.21 13.78
CA GLU A 47 -8.41 3.75 14.99
C GLU A 47 -7.77 3.18 16.25
N ASN A 48 -7.52 1.87 16.28
CA ASN A 48 -6.88 1.22 17.41
C ASN A 48 -5.45 1.73 17.62
N PHE A 49 -4.70 1.93 16.53
CA PHE A 49 -3.39 2.58 16.59
C PHE A 49 -3.51 4.00 17.15
N TRP A 50 -4.40 4.83 16.61
CA TRP A 50 -4.57 6.22 17.06
C TRP A 50 -4.91 6.34 18.54
N LYS A 51 -5.79 5.45 19.05
CA LYS A 51 -6.18 5.40 20.47
C LYS A 51 -5.03 4.95 21.38
N ASN A 52 -4.10 4.14 20.89
CA ASN A 52 -3.04 3.53 21.70
C ASN A 52 -1.63 4.05 21.41
N GLN A 53 -1.43 4.92 20.42
CA GLN A 53 -0.11 5.40 19.98
C GLN A 53 0.74 6.06 21.08
N PHE A 54 0.08 6.65 22.09
CA PHE A 54 0.75 7.24 23.25
C PHE A 54 0.82 6.29 24.46
N ARG A 55 0.06 5.20 24.45
CA ARG A 55 0.05 4.17 25.50
C ARG A 55 1.07 3.08 25.25
N VAL A 56 1.29 2.75 23.98
CA VAL A 56 2.25 1.76 23.52
C VAL A 56 3.37 2.52 22.82
N LYS A 57 4.58 2.50 23.38
CA LYS A 57 5.74 3.04 22.67
C LYS A 57 5.92 2.24 21.37
N PRO A 58 6.02 2.90 20.20
CA PRO A 58 6.48 2.22 19.00
C PRO A 58 7.95 1.87 19.21
N SER A 59 8.24 0.68 19.76
CA SER A 59 9.61 0.19 19.82
C SER A 59 10.01 -0.24 18.42
N SER A 60 10.91 0.50 17.78
CA SER A 60 11.57 0.07 16.54
C SER A 60 12.61 -1.03 16.79
N ASP A 61 12.99 -1.25 18.05
CA ASP A 61 14.17 -2.04 18.39
C ASP A 61 13.76 -3.40 18.98
N LEU A 62 13.13 -4.23 18.16
CA LEU A 62 13.29 -5.68 18.27
C LEU A 62 14.29 -6.08 17.18
N LEU A 63 15.56 -5.80 17.43
CA LEU A 63 16.68 -6.45 16.76
C LEU A 63 16.78 -7.85 17.38
N TRP A 64 16.31 -8.86 16.65
CA TRP A 64 16.59 -10.26 16.94
C TRP A 64 17.98 -10.63 16.41
#